data_AF-A0A6A7B351-F1
#
_entry.id   AF-A0A6A7B351-F1
#
_cell.length_a   1.000
_cell.length_b   1.000
_cell.length_c   1.000
_cell.angle_alpha   90.00
_cell.angle_beta   90.00
_cell.angle_gamma   90.00
#
_symmetry.space_group_name_H-M   'P 1'
#
loop_
_entity.id
_entity.type
_entity.pdbx_description
1 polymer ?
#
loop_
_entity_poly.entity_id
_entity_poly.type
_entity_poly.pdbx_seq_one_letter_code
_entity_poly.pdbx_strand_id
1 'polypeptide(L)'
;MRSETSSATEASAPNTAPSSNNRSDSLVVAVKRRLKTDTLTINSSTESPILKIKPNWRSSNSTRSTTNPESDVALDTRLPHRHGWPLLPSLPVRTSSQHIPKTLCPNSTHMHRLRDILTTHAVTTHNVVTTHRHHATTPLSKSTLTLLITSHVSNNATWIPALHALAAYITTHALTLCIEIIDHRIVNGVFTLPILSYDPLTPFLTRKKRGIADVLDKSGEQWTSLEFWYRGLGNTREGCKGTVLIGVPEPEKGGWWEGRDAVAEKVKEKVGGRLGVEVVWRRVVKY
;
A
#
# COMPACT_ATOMS: atom_id res chain seq x y z
N MET A 1 -78.25 39.84 19.49
CA MET A 1 -78.83 40.55 18.33
C MET A 1 -77.74 40.72 17.30
N ARG A 2 -78.01 40.33 16.03
CA ARG A 2 -77.16 40.42 14.83
C ARG A 2 -75.98 39.43 14.79
N SER A 3 -75.67 38.75 13.69
CA SER A 3 -76.37 38.41 12.44
C SER A 3 -75.39 37.51 11.67
N GLU A 4 -75.95 36.63 10.86
CA GLU A 4 -75.30 35.71 9.92
C GLU A 4 -74.21 36.35 9.06
N THR A 5 -73.25 35.55 8.56
CA THR A 5 -72.97 35.48 7.11
C THR A 5 -72.11 34.28 6.76
N SER A 6 -72.51 33.67 5.65
CA SER A 6 -72.00 32.49 4.96
C SER A 6 -70.82 32.84 4.05
N SER A 7 -69.93 31.87 3.76
CA SER A 7 -69.30 31.76 2.42
C SER A 7 -68.58 30.41 2.24
N ALA A 8 -69.00 29.72 1.18
CA ALA A 8 -68.32 28.62 0.49
C ALA A 8 -66.93 29.06 0.00
N THR A 9 -65.97 28.19 -0.28
CA THR A 9 -65.73 27.40 -1.52
C THR A 9 -64.34 26.75 -1.25
N GLU A 10 -63.89 25.58 -1.69
CA GLU A 10 -63.73 25.11 -3.07
C GLU A 10 -63.03 23.73 -3.00
N ALA A 11 -63.41 22.84 -3.92
CA ALA A 11 -63.05 21.43 -3.95
C ALA A 11 -61.62 21.20 -4.47
N SER A 12 -60.93 20.23 -3.85
CA SER A 12 -59.62 19.71 -4.26
C SER A 12 -59.77 18.70 -5.40
N ALA A 13 -58.95 18.84 -6.45
CA ALA A 13 -58.72 17.82 -7.47
C ALA A 13 -57.23 17.40 -7.45
N PRO A 14 -56.89 16.10 -7.51
CA PRO A 14 -55.51 15.64 -7.54
C PRO A 14 -54.95 15.65 -8.97
N ASN A 15 -53.81 16.33 -9.15
CA ASN A 15 -53.06 16.37 -10.40
C ASN A 15 -52.11 15.16 -10.47
N THR A 16 -52.42 14.22 -11.36
CA THR A 16 -51.60 13.05 -11.67
C THR A 16 -50.49 13.46 -12.65
N ALA A 17 -49.22 13.36 -12.23
CA ALA A 17 -48.06 13.57 -13.11
C ALA A 17 -47.46 12.23 -13.57
N PRO A 18 -47.03 12.09 -14.84
CA PRO A 18 -46.45 10.86 -15.35
C PRO A 18 -44.96 10.74 -15.02
N SER A 19 -44.60 9.57 -14.48
CA SER A 19 -43.23 9.11 -14.23
C SER A 19 -42.55 8.70 -15.55
N SER A 20 -41.57 9.47 -16.02
CA SER A 20 -40.66 9.07 -17.10
C SER A 20 -39.36 8.49 -16.52
N ASN A 21 -39.28 7.15 -16.51
CA ASN A 21 -38.05 6.40 -16.22
C ASN A 21 -37.15 6.40 -17.47
N ASN A 22 -36.16 7.29 -17.52
CA ASN A 22 -35.02 7.16 -18.43
C ASN A 22 -33.85 6.50 -17.69
N ARG A 23 -33.74 5.18 -17.82
CA ARG A 23 -32.52 4.43 -17.46
C ARG A 23 -31.53 4.54 -18.60
N SER A 24 -30.49 5.34 -18.40
CA SER A 24 -29.27 5.34 -19.21
C SER A 24 -28.39 4.17 -18.76
N ASP A 25 -28.34 3.12 -19.57
CA ASP A 25 -27.39 2.02 -19.43
C ASP A 25 -25.97 2.52 -19.77
N SER A 26 -25.19 2.83 -18.73
CA SER A 26 -23.74 3.01 -18.87
C SER A 26 -23.06 1.64 -18.80
N LEU A 27 -22.72 1.08 -19.95
CA LEU A 27 -21.89 -0.11 -20.12
C LEU A 27 -20.46 0.16 -19.62
N VAL A 28 -20.19 -0.13 -18.34
CA VAL A 28 -18.83 -0.24 -17.81
C VAL A 28 -18.32 -1.65 -18.11
N VAL A 29 -17.54 -1.79 -19.18
CA VAL A 29 -16.83 -3.04 -19.51
C VAL A 29 -15.64 -3.19 -18.56
N ALA A 30 -15.86 -3.86 -17.44
CA ALA A 30 -14.79 -4.34 -16.57
C ALA A 30 -14.10 -5.54 -17.24
N VAL A 31 -12.90 -5.34 -17.76
CA VAL A 31 -12.06 -6.42 -18.30
C VAL A 31 -11.57 -7.29 -17.15
N LYS A 32 -12.35 -8.31 -16.79
CA LYS A 32 -11.97 -9.36 -15.84
C LYS A 32 -11.06 -10.35 -16.56
N ARG A 33 -9.74 -10.09 -16.58
CA ARG A 33 -8.75 -11.09 -17.05
C ARG A 33 -8.78 -12.30 -16.11
N ARG A 34 -9.44 -13.37 -16.56
CA ARG A 34 -9.43 -14.70 -15.95
C ARG A 34 -8.04 -15.30 -16.18
N LEU A 35 -7.19 -15.28 -15.16
CA LEU A 35 -5.95 -16.05 -15.14
C LEU A 35 -6.33 -17.53 -15.19
N LYS A 36 -5.99 -18.22 -16.28
CA LYS A 36 -5.98 -19.69 -16.32
C LYS A 36 -4.90 -20.14 -15.36
N THR A 37 -5.29 -20.89 -14.35
CA THR A 37 -4.38 -21.66 -13.51
C THR A 37 -3.97 -22.88 -14.30
N ASP A 38 -2.80 -22.80 -14.95
CA ASP A 38 -2.14 -23.97 -15.49
C ASP A 38 -1.54 -24.75 -14.32
N THR A 39 -2.12 -25.91 -14.05
CA THR A 39 -1.62 -26.88 -13.08
C THR A 39 -0.37 -27.53 -13.68
N LEU A 40 0.80 -26.96 -13.37
CA LEU A 40 2.08 -27.59 -13.67
C LEU A 40 2.38 -28.66 -12.62
N THR A 41 2.36 -29.92 -13.05
CA THR A 41 2.87 -31.06 -12.30
C THR A 41 4.38 -30.92 -12.18
N ILE A 42 4.88 -30.62 -10.97
CA ILE A 42 6.32 -30.50 -10.68
C ILE A 42 6.82 -31.90 -10.29
N ASN A 43 7.65 -32.48 -11.15
CA ASN A 43 8.46 -33.65 -10.80
C ASN A 43 9.53 -33.25 -9.79
N SER A 44 9.57 -33.98 -8.68
CA SER A 44 10.51 -33.83 -7.59
C SER A 44 11.87 -34.43 -7.92
N SER A 45 12.89 -34.00 -7.17
CA SER A 45 14.27 -34.49 -7.08
C SER A 45 15.32 -33.79 -7.95
N THR A 46 15.84 -32.69 -7.41
CA THR A 46 17.28 -32.40 -7.45
C THR A 46 17.59 -31.43 -6.31
N GLU A 47 18.09 -31.98 -5.20
CA GLU A 47 18.54 -31.19 -4.05
C GLU A 47 19.68 -30.26 -4.50
N SER A 48 19.36 -28.98 -4.61
CA SER A 48 20.36 -27.94 -4.81
C SER A 48 21.01 -27.60 -3.46
N PRO A 49 22.33 -27.36 -3.42
CA PRO A 49 23.02 -27.04 -2.17
C PRO A 49 22.46 -25.75 -1.58
N ILE A 50 21.89 -25.88 -0.37
CA ILE A 50 21.36 -24.77 0.43
C ILE A 50 22.54 -23.85 0.78
N LEU A 51 22.73 -22.79 0.00
CA LEU A 51 23.53 -21.64 0.41
C LEU A 51 22.88 -21.07 1.68
N LYS A 52 23.58 -21.25 2.81
CA LYS A 52 23.24 -20.64 4.10
C LYS A 52 23.39 -19.12 4.00
N ILE A 53 22.41 -18.45 3.39
CA ILE A 53 22.26 -17.01 3.47
C ILE A 53 21.80 -16.74 4.90
N LYS A 54 22.73 -16.31 5.77
CA LYS A 54 22.35 -15.75 7.08
C LYS A 54 21.38 -14.59 6.80
N PRO A 55 20.17 -14.57 7.38
CA PRO A 55 19.32 -13.39 7.30
C PRO A 55 20.09 -12.25 7.98
N ASN A 56 20.68 -11.39 7.15
CA ASN A 56 21.38 -10.21 7.59
C ASN A 56 20.28 -9.25 8.04
N TRP A 57 19.88 -9.37 9.31
CA TRP A 57 19.13 -8.33 10.01
C TRP A 57 20.03 -7.10 9.97
N ARG A 58 19.90 -6.32 8.89
CA ARG A 58 20.64 -5.07 8.70
C ARG A 58 20.16 -4.13 9.79
N SER A 59 20.90 -4.12 10.90
CA SER A 59 21.07 -2.92 11.68
C SER A 59 21.63 -1.89 10.72
N SER A 60 20.77 -1.01 10.21
CA SER A 60 21.21 0.23 9.58
C SER A 60 22.05 0.95 10.62
N ASN A 61 23.38 0.89 10.47
CA ASN A 61 24.31 1.67 11.28
C ASN A 61 24.16 3.13 10.89
N SER A 62 23.10 3.77 11.40
CA SER A 62 22.95 5.21 11.41
C SER A 62 23.94 5.75 12.44
N THR A 63 24.88 6.56 11.97
CA THR A 63 25.89 7.26 12.79
C THR A 63 25.20 8.05 13.90
N ARG A 64 25.39 7.56 15.12
CA ARG A 64 24.78 8.01 16.38
C ARG A 64 25.15 9.45 16.72
N SER A 65 24.16 10.33 16.80
CA SER A 65 24.23 11.57 17.58
C SER A 65 23.75 11.28 19.00
N THR A 66 24.56 11.62 20.00
CA THR A 66 24.43 11.20 21.39
C THR A 66 23.56 12.18 22.19
N THR A 67 22.26 12.23 21.94
CA THR A 67 21.31 12.95 22.81
C THR A 67 19.97 12.20 22.88
N ASN A 68 19.67 11.67 24.08
CA ASN A 68 18.53 10.82 24.48
C ASN A 68 18.44 9.37 23.91
N PRO A 69 18.47 8.34 24.78
CA PRO A 69 18.29 6.93 24.40
C PRO A 69 16.82 6.50 24.29
N GLU A 70 15.87 7.43 24.12
CA GLU A 70 14.61 7.07 23.47
C GLU A 70 14.96 6.74 22.03
N SER A 71 15.21 5.46 21.78
CA SER A 71 15.60 4.94 20.48
C SER A 71 14.56 5.40 19.45
N ASP A 72 14.94 6.34 18.59
CA ASP A 72 14.13 6.75 17.45
C ASP A 72 14.02 5.54 16.52
N VAL A 73 12.93 4.80 16.68
CA VAL A 73 12.65 3.60 15.91
C VAL A 73 12.36 4.06 14.49
N ALA A 74 13.26 3.78 13.55
CA ALA A 74 13.06 4.13 12.15
C ALA A 74 11.82 3.42 11.57
N LEU A 75 10.71 4.15 11.48
CA LEU A 75 9.45 3.68 10.91
C LEU A 75 9.47 3.79 9.38
N ASP A 76 8.84 2.84 8.71
CA ASP A 76 8.60 2.89 7.28
C ASP A 76 7.35 3.74 7.00
N THR A 77 7.55 4.95 6.49
CA THR A 77 6.48 5.91 6.13
C THR A 77 6.53 6.28 4.64
N ARG A 78 7.20 5.48 3.81
CA ARG A 78 7.42 5.77 2.38
C ARG A 78 6.12 5.92 1.58
N LEU A 79 5.03 5.31 2.03
CA LEU A 79 3.72 5.37 1.39
C LEU A 79 2.67 5.99 2.33
N PRO A 80 1.93 7.04 1.93
CA PRO A 80 0.98 7.72 2.82
C PRO A 80 -0.16 6.85 3.37
N HIS A 81 -0.47 5.75 2.69
CA HIS A 81 -1.54 4.81 3.02
C HIS A 81 -1.03 3.51 3.65
N ARG A 82 0.27 3.44 3.97
CA ARG A 82 0.91 2.24 4.52
C ARG A 82 2.10 2.64 5.38
N HIS A 83 2.01 2.36 6.67
CA HIS A 83 3.12 2.53 7.60
C HIS A 83 3.56 1.18 8.17
N GLY A 84 4.79 1.08 8.63
CA GLY A 84 5.25 -0.16 9.24
C GLY A 84 6.57 -0.07 9.97
N TRP A 85 6.98 -1.24 10.48
CA TRP A 85 8.27 -1.43 11.13
C TRP A 85 8.68 -2.91 11.11
N PRO A 86 9.96 -3.26 10.86
CA PRO A 86 11.01 -2.40 10.34
C PRO A 86 10.71 -1.99 8.88
N LEU A 87 11.72 -1.61 8.09
CA LEU A 87 11.55 -1.34 6.67
C LEU A 87 10.81 -2.49 5.96
N LEU A 88 9.62 -2.21 5.43
CA LEU A 88 8.75 -3.24 4.84
C LEU A 88 9.15 -3.54 3.39
N PRO A 89 8.81 -4.72 2.86
CA PRO A 89 8.95 -4.98 1.43
C PRO A 89 8.10 -4.01 0.61
N SER A 90 8.63 -3.42 -0.46
CA SER A 90 7.87 -2.50 -1.32
C SER A 90 6.68 -3.22 -1.98
N LEU A 91 5.59 -2.50 -2.25
CA LEU A 91 4.47 -3.07 -3.01
C LEU A 91 4.88 -3.31 -4.48
N PRO A 92 4.23 -4.25 -5.19
CA PRO A 92 3.25 -5.22 -4.70
C PRO A 92 3.92 -6.38 -3.94
N VAL A 93 3.22 -6.91 -2.93
CA VAL A 93 3.66 -8.08 -2.17
C VAL A 93 2.55 -9.13 -2.14
N ARG A 94 2.94 -10.39 -1.93
CA ARG A 94 2.04 -11.50 -1.68
C ARG A 94 1.75 -11.62 -0.19
N THR A 95 0.55 -12.10 0.12
CA THR A 95 0.09 -12.41 1.47
C THR A 95 -0.11 -13.92 1.58
N SER A 96 0.48 -14.57 2.58
CA SER A 96 0.31 -16.01 2.84
C SER A 96 0.02 -16.27 4.31
N SER A 97 -1.03 -17.04 4.61
CA SER A 97 -1.38 -17.45 5.97
C SER A 97 -0.81 -18.82 6.36
N GLN A 98 0.16 -19.32 5.59
CA GLN A 98 0.81 -20.61 5.86
C GLN A 98 1.86 -20.46 6.97
N HIS A 99 2.13 -21.55 7.70
CA HIS A 99 3.23 -21.65 8.66
C HIS A 99 3.27 -20.59 9.78
N ILE A 100 2.11 -20.04 10.16
CA ILE A 100 2.02 -19.08 11.27
C ILE A 100 2.30 -19.79 12.61
N PRO A 101 3.26 -19.32 13.42
CA PRO A 101 3.54 -19.90 14.74
C PRO A 101 2.31 -19.90 15.65
N LYS A 102 2.11 -20.98 16.42
CA LYS A 102 0.99 -21.08 17.39
C LYS A 102 0.97 -19.93 18.41
N THR A 103 2.14 -19.41 18.77
CA THR A 103 2.30 -18.26 19.67
C THR A 103 1.74 -16.95 19.12
N LEU A 104 1.48 -16.89 17.81
CA LEU A 104 0.93 -15.72 17.11
C LEU A 104 -0.41 -16.04 16.43
N CYS A 105 -1.08 -17.12 16.85
CA CYS A 105 -2.42 -17.44 16.39
C CYS A 105 -3.43 -16.40 16.92
N PRO A 106 -4.62 -16.26 16.29
CA PRO A 106 -5.58 -15.21 16.63
C PRO A 106 -5.98 -15.12 18.11
N ASN A 107 -5.98 -16.25 18.83
CA ASN A 107 -6.38 -16.37 20.23
C ASN A 107 -5.18 -16.46 21.20
N SER A 108 -3.96 -16.20 20.72
CA SER A 108 -2.76 -16.20 21.58
C SER A 108 -2.74 -14.97 22.49
N THR A 109 -2.08 -15.10 23.65
CA THR A 109 -1.87 -13.98 24.58
C THR A 109 -1.19 -12.78 23.91
N HIS A 110 -0.22 -13.02 23.02
CA HIS A 110 0.43 -11.95 22.27
C HIS A 110 -0.56 -11.21 21.36
N MET A 111 -1.42 -11.93 20.63
CA MET A 111 -2.40 -11.29 19.76
C MET A 111 -3.46 -10.48 20.54
N HIS A 112 -3.83 -10.90 21.75
CA HIS A 112 -4.67 -10.09 22.63
C HIS A 112 -3.96 -8.79 23.02
N ARG A 113 -2.71 -8.87 23.50
CA ARG A 113 -1.93 -7.69 23.89
C ARG A 113 -1.69 -6.70 22.72
N LEU A 114 -1.42 -7.21 21.53
CA LEU A 114 -1.25 -6.38 20.33
C LEU A 114 -2.55 -5.63 19.98
N ARG A 115 -3.72 -6.27 20.15
CA ARG A 115 -5.02 -5.61 19.95
C ARG A 115 -5.34 -4.59 21.04
N ASP A 116 -4.95 -4.87 22.29
CA ASP A 116 -5.09 -3.92 23.40
C ASP A 116 -4.32 -2.64 23.09
N ILE A 117 -3.06 -2.76 22.62
CA ILE A 117 -2.23 -1.62 22.20
C ILE A 117 -2.94 -0.79 21.11
N LEU A 118 -3.46 -1.44 20.07
CA LEU A 118 -4.21 -0.74 19.01
C LEU A 118 -5.42 0.01 19.55
N THR A 119 -6.13 -0.59 20.50
CA THR A 119 -7.30 0.02 21.18
C THR A 119 -6.88 1.22 22.02
N THR A 120 -5.81 1.09 22.83
CA THR A 120 -5.25 2.17 23.65
C THR A 120 -4.87 3.40 22.81
N HIS A 121 -4.32 3.18 21.62
CA HIS A 121 -3.94 4.25 20.69
C HIS A 121 -5.07 4.68 19.75
N ALA A 122 -6.30 4.21 19.94
CA ALA A 122 -7.47 4.56 19.13
C ALA A 122 -7.28 4.31 17.62
N VAL A 123 -6.57 3.23 17.26
CA VAL A 123 -6.45 2.80 15.86
C VAL A 123 -7.72 2.08 15.45
N THR A 124 -8.46 2.63 14.49
CA THR A 124 -9.62 1.95 13.91
C THR A 124 -9.14 0.80 13.03
N THR A 125 -9.47 -0.45 13.40
CA THR A 125 -9.06 -1.64 12.66
C THR A 125 -10.23 -2.32 11.96
N HIS A 126 -10.05 -2.71 10.70
CA HIS A 126 -10.96 -3.61 9.98
C HIS A 126 -10.56 -5.06 10.20
N ASN A 127 -9.26 -5.34 10.23
CA ASN A 127 -8.71 -6.67 10.46
C ASN A 127 -7.34 -6.59 11.13
N VAL A 128 -7.01 -7.57 11.96
CA VAL A 128 -5.70 -7.71 12.62
C VAL A 128 -5.30 -9.18 12.58
N VAL A 129 -4.32 -9.51 11.73
CA VAL A 129 -3.90 -10.90 11.48
C VAL A 129 -2.38 -11.01 11.42
N THR A 130 -1.87 -12.17 11.79
CA THR A 130 -0.47 -12.55 11.51
C THR A 130 -0.41 -13.28 10.17
N THR A 131 0.42 -12.80 9.25
CA THR A 131 0.57 -13.35 7.90
C THR A 131 2.00 -13.17 7.39
N HIS A 132 2.39 -13.85 6.33
CA HIS A 132 3.63 -13.57 5.63
C HIS A 132 3.42 -12.53 4.51
N ARG A 133 4.21 -11.44 4.52
CA ARG A 133 4.24 -10.40 3.49
C ARG A 133 5.60 -10.43 2.77
N HIS A 134 5.61 -10.74 1.48
CA HIS A 134 6.85 -11.02 0.75
C HIS A 134 6.71 -10.76 -0.76
N HIS A 135 7.81 -10.46 -1.46
CA HIS A 135 7.81 -10.44 -2.92
C HIS A 135 7.66 -11.85 -3.49
N ALA A 136 7.23 -11.97 -4.74
CA ALA A 136 6.87 -13.25 -5.35
C ALA A 136 7.99 -14.30 -5.39
N THR A 137 9.26 -13.87 -5.33
CA THR A 137 10.44 -14.74 -5.37
C THR A 137 11.08 -14.96 -3.99
N THR A 138 10.60 -14.25 -2.97
CA THR A 138 11.15 -14.32 -1.62
C THR A 138 10.55 -15.50 -0.87
N PRO A 139 11.35 -16.45 -0.36
CA PRO A 139 10.84 -17.58 0.40
C PRO A 139 10.20 -17.13 1.72
N LEU A 140 9.21 -17.89 2.19
CA LEU A 140 8.61 -17.66 3.50
C LEU A 140 9.65 -17.91 4.60
N SER A 141 9.79 -16.97 5.52
CA SER A 141 10.70 -17.10 6.66
C SER A 141 10.22 -16.23 7.82
N LYS A 142 10.94 -16.24 8.94
CA LYS A 142 10.63 -15.38 10.09
C LYS A 142 10.69 -13.88 9.74
N SER A 143 11.53 -13.47 8.79
CA SER A 143 11.63 -12.05 8.39
C SER A 143 10.46 -11.58 7.52
N THR A 144 9.68 -12.50 6.95
CA THR A 144 8.49 -12.16 6.18
C THR A 144 7.22 -12.20 7.03
N LEU A 145 7.31 -12.65 8.29
CA LEU A 145 6.18 -12.72 9.19
C LEU A 145 5.79 -11.31 9.65
N THR A 146 4.53 -10.94 9.46
CA THR A 146 4.02 -9.59 9.63
C THR A 146 2.69 -9.60 10.38
N LEU A 147 2.57 -8.76 11.40
CA LEU A 147 1.31 -8.31 11.97
C LEU A 147 0.67 -7.33 10.99
N LEU A 148 -0.26 -7.83 10.19
CA LEU A 148 -1.00 -7.03 9.22
C LEU A 148 -2.26 -6.46 9.88
N ILE A 149 -2.29 -5.14 9.96
CA ILE A 149 -3.39 -4.34 10.49
C ILE A 149 -4.00 -3.57 9.32
N THR A 150 -5.26 -3.82 9.02
CA THR A 150 -5.97 -3.03 8.01
C THR A 150 -6.76 -1.93 8.71
N SER A 151 -6.55 -0.69 8.30
CA SER A 151 -7.20 0.51 8.85
C SER A 151 -7.76 1.35 7.71
N HIS A 152 -8.36 2.51 7.99
CA HIS A 152 -8.70 3.50 6.97
C HIS A 152 -7.73 4.68 7.09
N VAL A 153 -7.22 5.19 5.97
CA VAL A 153 -6.18 6.25 5.97
C VAL A 153 -6.61 7.54 6.67
N SER A 154 -7.91 7.80 6.82
CA SER A 154 -8.40 8.95 7.60
C SER A 154 -8.03 8.88 9.08
N ASN A 155 -7.63 7.71 9.58
CA ASN A 155 -7.16 7.49 10.95
C ASN A 155 -5.63 7.45 11.03
N ASN A 156 -4.88 7.83 9.98
CA ASN A 156 -3.42 7.68 9.94
C ASN A 156 -2.66 8.45 11.03
N ALA A 157 -3.26 9.49 11.61
CA ALA A 157 -2.68 10.26 12.72
C ALA A 157 -2.40 9.39 13.96
N THR A 158 -3.18 8.31 14.17
CA THR A 158 -2.99 7.41 15.32
C THR A 158 -1.98 6.29 15.05
N TRP A 159 -1.57 6.09 13.80
CA TRP A 159 -0.75 4.94 13.40
C TRP A 159 0.67 5.02 13.94
N ILE A 160 1.29 6.20 13.93
CA ILE A 160 2.69 6.37 14.36
C ILE A 160 2.86 6.07 15.87
N PRO A 161 2.08 6.67 16.79
CA PRO A 161 2.15 6.31 18.20
C PRO A 161 1.92 4.81 18.46
N ALA A 162 0.94 4.21 17.78
CA ALA A 162 0.66 2.79 17.89
C ALA A 162 1.83 1.91 17.40
N LEU A 163 2.49 2.29 16.30
CA LEU A 163 3.66 1.58 15.77
C LEU A 163 4.81 1.56 16.76
N HIS A 164 5.10 2.67 17.44
CA HIS A 164 6.13 2.70 18.49
C HIS A 164 5.79 1.74 19.64
N ALA A 165 4.56 1.76 20.13
CA ALA A 165 4.13 0.87 21.22
C ALA A 165 4.17 -0.61 20.82
N LEU A 166 3.73 -0.93 19.60
CA LEU A 166 3.80 -2.29 19.05
C LEU A 166 5.26 -2.75 18.88
N ALA A 167 6.14 -1.89 18.34
CA ALA A 167 7.55 -2.21 18.15
C ALA A 167 8.27 -2.44 19.49
N ALA A 168 7.96 -1.62 20.51
CA ALA A 168 8.47 -1.80 21.87
C ALA A 168 8.00 -3.13 22.47
N TYR A 169 6.72 -3.49 22.30
CA TYR A 169 6.18 -4.76 22.76
C TYR A 169 6.87 -5.96 22.09
N ILE A 170 6.99 -5.93 20.75
CA ILE A 170 7.63 -6.98 19.95
C ILE A 170 9.09 -7.18 20.36
N THR A 171 9.83 -6.08 20.56
CA THR A 171 11.23 -6.11 20.98
C THR A 171 11.39 -6.67 22.39
N THR A 172 10.58 -6.19 23.34
CA THR A 172 10.61 -6.64 24.75
C THR A 172 10.37 -8.14 24.89
N HIS A 173 9.50 -8.70 24.04
CA HIS A 173 9.14 -10.12 24.07
C HIS A 173 9.92 -10.97 23.05
N ALA A 174 10.96 -10.41 22.42
CA ALA A 174 11.81 -11.08 21.43
C ALA A 174 11.01 -11.77 20.29
N LEU A 175 9.92 -11.15 19.84
CA LEU A 175 9.10 -11.66 18.75
C LEU A 175 9.74 -11.32 17.40
N THR A 176 9.93 -12.31 16.53
CA THR A 176 10.37 -12.05 15.14
C THR A 176 9.16 -11.74 14.27
N LEU A 177 8.72 -10.49 14.30
CA LEU A 177 7.46 -10.05 13.69
C LEU A 177 7.59 -8.61 13.17
N CYS A 178 7.34 -8.42 11.88
CA CYS A 178 7.17 -7.09 11.28
C CYS A 178 5.77 -6.55 11.62
N ILE A 179 5.55 -5.25 11.49
CA ILE A 179 4.25 -4.58 11.67
C ILE A 179 3.93 -3.83 10.38
N GLU A 180 2.72 -4.02 9.86
CA GLU A 180 2.22 -3.29 8.70
C GLU A 180 0.80 -2.78 8.99
N ILE A 181 0.64 -1.46 9.03
CA ILE A 181 -0.66 -0.80 9.04
C ILE A 181 -0.92 -0.27 7.63
N ILE A 182 -1.97 -0.76 6.97
CA ILE A 182 -2.30 -0.41 5.59
C ILE A 182 -3.78 -0.07 5.43
N ASP A 183 -4.11 0.83 4.50
CA ASP A 183 -5.50 1.07 4.14
C ASP A 183 -6.17 -0.21 3.61
N HIS A 184 -7.31 -0.58 4.18
CA HIS A 184 -7.99 -1.84 3.89
C HIS A 184 -8.39 -1.99 2.41
N ARG A 185 -8.58 -0.88 1.69
CA ARG A 185 -8.97 -0.89 0.27
C ARG A 185 -7.87 -1.43 -0.66
N ILE A 186 -6.62 -1.37 -0.23
CA ILE A 186 -5.45 -1.71 -1.05
C ILE A 186 -4.64 -2.89 -0.51
N VAL A 187 -5.17 -3.60 0.49
CA VAL A 187 -4.52 -4.79 1.04
C VAL A 187 -4.23 -5.85 -0.04
N ASN A 188 -5.12 -5.92 -1.04
CA ASN A 188 -5.04 -6.82 -2.20
C ASN A 188 -4.37 -6.17 -3.43
N GLY A 189 -3.79 -4.98 -3.27
CA GLY A 189 -3.16 -4.22 -4.34
C GLY A 189 -3.74 -2.81 -4.48
N VAL A 190 -2.87 -1.89 -4.90
CA VAL A 190 -3.23 -0.51 -5.20
C VAL A 190 -3.96 -0.45 -6.53
N PHE A 191 -5.06 0.30 -6.61
CA PHE A 191 -5.75 0.53 -7.88
C PHE A 191 -4.78 1.16 -8.87
N THR A 192 -4.71 0.60 -10.08
CA THR A 192 -3.77 1.01 -11.13
C THR A 192 -4.54 1.18 -12.42
N LEU A 193 -4.67 2.42 -12.91
CA LEU A 193 -5.43 2.77 -14.10
C LEU A 193 -4.49 3.35 -15.18
N PRO A 194 -4.67 3.02 -16.47
CA PRO A 194 -3.80 3.51 -17.53
C PRO A 194 -3.95 5.02 -17.76
N ILE A 195 -2.82 5.66 -18.03
CA ILE A 195 -2.79 7.01 -18.63
C ILE A 195 -2.91 6.83 -20.14
N LEU A 196 -3.99 7.36 -20.72
CA LEU A 196 -4.31 7.18 -22.14
C LEU A 196 -3.74 8.33 -22.98
N SER A 197 -3.66 8.15 -24.29
CA SER A 197 -3.09 9.15 -25.21
C SER A 197 -3.77 10.51 -25.13
N TYR A 198 -5.09 10.53 -24.90
CA TYR A 198 -5.91 11.74 -24.75
C TYR A 198 -5.93 12.30 -23.33
N ASP A 199 -5.16 11.72 -22.40
CA ASP A 199 -5.11 12.18 -21.02
C ASP A 199 -4.37 13.53 -20.90
N PRO A 200 -4.85 14.48 -20.07
CA PRO A 200 -4.16 15.75 -19.84
C PRO A 200 -2.71 15.63 -19.34
N LEU A 201 -2.34 14.50 -18.71
CA LEU A 201 -0.96 14.25 -18.30
C LEU A 201 -0.04 13.86 -19.46
N THR A 202 -0.56 13.36 -20.57
CA THR A 202 0.26 12.80 -21.66
C THR A 202 1.28 13.79 -22.24
N PRO A 203 0.94 15.04 -22.59
CA PRO A 203 1.93 16.02 -23.06
C PRO A 203 3.00 16.36 -22.01
N PHE A 204 2.67 16.28 -20.72
CA PHE A 204 3.63 16.48 -19.64
C PHE A 204 4.60 15.28 -19.54
N LEU A 205 4.08 14.06 -19.56
CA LEU A 205 4.86 12.83 -19.49
C LEU A 205 5.82 12.70 -20.67
N THR A 206 5.36 12.95 -21.90
CA THR A 206 6.20 12.88 -23.10
C THR A 206 7.43 13.79 -22.98
N ARG A 207 7.25 15.01 -22.44
CA ARG A 207 8.35 15.95 -22.22
C ARG A 207 9.30 15.53 -21.09
N LYS A 208 8.80 14.91 -20.03
CA LYS A 208 9.59 14.56 -18.83
C LYS A 208 10.26 13.19 -18.92
N LYS A 209 9.72 12.26 -19.70
CA LYS A 209 10.14 10.85 -19.74
C LYS A 209 11.65 10.68 -19.93
N ARG A 210 12.25 11.33 -20.94
CA ARG A 210 13.70 11.24 -21.19
C ARG A 210 14.50 11.75 -19.99
N GLY A 211 14.12 12.90 -19.45
CA GLY A 211 14.81 13.46 -18.30
C GLY A 211 14.65 12.65 -17.01
N ILE A 212 13.61 11.82 -16.88
CA ILE A 212 13.48 10.87 -15.77
C ILE A 212 14.42 9.68 -15.99
N ALA A 213 14.44 9.12 -17.21
CA ALA A 213 15.36 8.04 -17.55
C ALA A 213 16.82 8.45 -17.33
N ASP A 214 17.20 9.67 -17.74
CA ASP A 214 18.56 10.20 -17.52
C ASP A 214 18.94 10.26 -16.03
N VAL A 215 17.97 10.54 -15.14
CA VAL A 215 18.20 10.54 -13.67
C VAL A 215 18.43 9.13 -13.18
N LEU A 216 17.66 8.15 -13.67
CA LEU A 216 17.81 6.75 -13.31
C LEU A 216 19.17 6.21 -13.79
N ASP A 217 19.54 6.45 -15.04
CA ASP A 217 20.79 5.95 -15.62
C ASP A 217 22.04 6.53 -14.95
N LYS A 218 21.99 7.82 -14.55
CA LYS A 218 23.10 8.48 -13.85
C LYS A 218 23.19 8.15 -12.36
N SER A 219 22.17 7.51 -11.79
CA SER A 219 22.15 7.20 -10.35
C SER A 219 23.14 6.11 -9.96
N GLY A 220 23.54 5.25 -10.90
CA GLY A 220 24.30 4.03 -10.62
C GLY A 220 23.48 2.91 -9.98
N GLU A 221 22.19 3.15 -9.69
CA GLU A 221 21.28 2.13 -9.18
C GLU A 221 20.67 1.30 -10.31
N GLN A 222 20.46 0.00 -10.06
CA GLN A 222 19.86 -0.88 -11.05
C GLN A 222 18.35 -0.68 -11.12
N TRP A 223 17.82 -0.41 -12.32
CA TRP A 223 16.39 -0.32 -12.58
C TRP A 223 16.00 -1.17 -13.79
N THR A 224 14.73 -1.58 -13.85
CA THR A 224 14.21 -2.53 -14.86
C THR A 224 13.12 -1.93 -15.73
N SER A 225 12.28 -1.06 -15.19
CA SER A 225 11.19 -0.45 -15.94
C SER A 225 10.86 0.96 -15.44
N LEU A 226 10.37 1.78 -16.37
CA LEU A 226 9.85 3.11 -16.10
C LEU A 226 8.45 3.18 -16.71
N GLU A 227 7.44 3.21 -15.85
CA GLU A 227 6.03 3.19 -16.25
C GLU A 227 5.27 4.37 -15.65
N PHE A 228 4.14 4.73 -16.25
CA PHE A 228 3.31 5.86 -15.81
C PHE A 228 1.85 5.42 -15.69
N TRP A 229 1.28 5.56 -14.50
CA TRP A 229 -0.05 5.06 -14.17
C TRP A 229 -0.79 6.05 -13.27
N TYR A 230 -2.11 6.01 -13.27
CA TYR A 230 -2.90 6.54 -12.15
C TYR A 230 -2.92 5.50 -11.05
N ARG A 231 -2.52 5.88 -9.83
CA ARG A 231 -2.49 5.00 -8.66
C ARG A 231 -3.09 5.65 -7.44
N GLY A 232 -3.83 4.87 -6.65
CA GLY A 232 -4.48 5.38 -5.45
C GLY A 232 -5.40 4.39 -4.76
N LEU A 233 -6.19 4.94 -3.84
CA LEU A 233 -7.15 4.19 -3.03
C LEU A 233 -8.53 4.09 -3.71
N GLY A 234 -8.82 4.97 -4.67
CA GLY A 234 -10.06 4.96 -5.44
C GLY A 234 -9.99 4.05 -6.67
N ASN A 235 -11.14 3.56 -7.10
CA ASN A 235 -11.28 2.79 -8.35
C ASN A 235 -11.54 3.68 -9.59
N THR A 236 -11.64 5.00 -9.40
CA THR A 236 -11.76 5.98 -10.48
C THR A 236 -10.47 6.81 -10.62
N ARG A 237 -10.36 7.57 -11.72
CA ARG A 237 -9.19 8.41 -11.97
C ARG A 237 -9.06 9.55 -10.97
N GLU A 238 -10.18 10.13 -10.55
CA GLU A 238 -10.25 11.24 -9.60
C GLU A 238 -9.76 10.81 -8.22
N GLY A 239 -9.98 9.53 -7.86
CA GLY A 239 -9.45 8.91 -6.65
C GLY A 239 -8.01 8.41 -6.76
N CYS A 240 -7.32 8.66 -7.88
CA CYS A 240 -5.96 8.22 -8.15
C CYS A 240 -5.05 9.38 -8.57
N LYS A 241 -3.82 9.41 -8.05
CA LYS A 241 -2.80 10.37 -8.49
C LYS A 241 -2.01 9.77 -9.66
N GLY A 242 -1.73 10.57 -10.70
CA GLY A 242 -0.73 10.19 -11.70
C GLY A 242 0.60 9.91 -11.02
N THR A 243 1.24 8.79 -11.35
CA THR A 243 2.37 8.24 -10.58
C THR A 243 3.39 7.65 -11.54
N VAL A 244 4.67 7.97 -11.29
CA VAL A 244 5.82 7.33 -11.91
C VAL A 244 6.11 6.04 -11.14
N LEU A 245 6.06 4.90 -11.83
CA LEU A 245 6.47 3.61 -11.29
C LEU A 245 7.87 3.28 -11.79
N ILE A 246 8.81 3.12 -10.85
CA ILE A 246 10.17 2.70 -11.13
C ILE A 246 10.30 1.25 -10.69
N GLY A 247 10.40 0.34 -11.66
CA GLY A 247 10.65 -1.08 -11.40
C GLY A 247 12.12 -1.31 -11.10
N VAL A 248 12.42 -2.02 -10.01
CA VAL A 248 13.80 -2.29 -9.56
C VAL A 248 13.92 -3.70 -8.97
N PRO A 249 15.11 -4.33 -8.98
CA PRO A 249 15.30 -5.66 -8.38
C PRO A 249 15.32 -5.62 -6.85
N GLU A 250 15.84 -4.55 -6.24
CA GLU A 250 16.04 -4.40 -4.79
C GLU A 250 15.50 -3.03 -4.31
N PRO A 251 14.17 -2.89 -4.18
CA PRO A 251 13.57 -1.60 -3.84
C PRO A 251 13.86 -1.16 -2.41
N GLU A 252 14.31 -2.04 -1.52
CA GLU A 252 14.67 -1.69 -0.14
C GLU A 252 16.07 -1.07 -0.01
N LYS A 253 16.86 -1.00 -1.10
CA LYS A 253 18.20 -0.42 -1.05
C LYS A 253 18.15 1.08 -0.76
N GLY A 254 18.99 1.54 0.18
CA GLY A 254 19.01 2.92 0.66
C GLY A 254 19.14 3.98 -0.44
N GLY A 255 19.87 3.71 -1.53
CA GLY A 255 20.00 4.64 -2.67
C GLY A 255 18.67 5.07 -3.30
N TRP A 256 17.60 4.29 -3.14
CA TRP A 256 16.27 4.64 -3.61
C TRP A 256 15.55 5.66 -2.73
N TRP A 257 15.76 5.64 -1.41
CA TRP A 257 14.89 6.31 -0.44
C TRP A 257 15.62 7.22 0.56
N GLU A 258 16.87 6.94 0.88
CA GLU A 258 17.59 7.55 1.99
C GLU A 258 18.44 8.74 1.52
N GLY A 259 18.29 9.87 2.22
CA GLY A 259 19.08 11.06 2.00
C GLY A 259 18.60 11.96 0.87
N ARG A 260 19.28 13.11 0.74
CA ARG A 260 18.95 14.15 -0.25
C ARG A 260 19.22 13.70 -1.69
N ASP A 261 20.10 12.71 -1.84
CA ASP A 261 20.52 12.16 -3.11
C ASP A 261 19.72 10.95 -3.57
N ALA A 262 18.71 10.55 -2.79
CA ALA A 262 17.82 9.44 -3.11
C ALA A 262 17.20 9.59 -4.50
N VAL A 263 17.24 8.51 -5.28
CA VAL A 263 16.77 8.53 -6.67
C VAL A 263 15.28 8.91 -6.75
N ALA A 264 14.46 8.43 -5.81
CA ALA A 264 13.03 8.76 -5.78
C ALA A 264 12.78 10.27 -5.60
N GLU A 265 13.55 10.95 -4.76
CA GLU A 265 13.43 12.40 -4.54
C GLU A 265 13.89 13.20 -5.76
N LYS A 266 14.97 12.78 -6.44
CA LYS A 266 15.41 13.39 -7.71
C LYS A 266 14.36 13.26 -8.81
N VAL A 267 13.70 12.11 -8.90
CA VAL A 267 12.59 11.91 -9.85
C VAL A 267 11.40 12.78 -9.48
N LYS A 268 11.08 12.89 -8.19
CA LYS A 268 9.98 13.74 -7.67
C LYS A 268 10.21 15.22 -7.96
N GLU A 269 11.44 15.70 -7.82
CA GLU A 269 11.86 17.04 -8.24
C GLU A 269 11.67 17.22 -9.76
N LYS A 270 12.12 16.23 -10.56
CA LYS A 270 12.01 16.28 -12.02
C LYS A 270 10.57 16.41 -12.51
N VAL A 271 9.63 15.76 -11.83
CA VAL A 271 8.18 15.83 -12.12
C VAL A 271 7.47 16.99 -11.42
N GLY A 272 8.18 17.80 -10.63
CA GLY A 272 7.65 19.01 -10.01
C GLY A 272 6.43 18.77 -9.11
N GLY A 273 6.40 17.64 -8.40
CA GLY A 273 5.29 17.27 -7.50
C GLY A 273 3.95 16.91 -8.16
N ARG A 274 3.82 17.10 -9.49
CA ARG A 274 2.60 16.81 -10.26
C ARG A 274 2.25 15.32 -10.25
N LEU A 275 3.26 14.45 -10.14
CA LEU A 275 3.10 13.01 -10.07
C LEU A 275 3.58 12.48 -8.72
N GLY A 276 2.98 11.37 -8.27
CA GLY A 276 3.59 10.51 -7.27
C GLY A 276 4.82 9.80 -7.85
N VAL A 277 5.68 9.29 -6.97
CA VAL A 277 6.80 8.43 -7.34
C VAL A 277 6.76 7.20 -6.43
N GLU A 278 6.72 6.02 -7.03
CA GLU A 278 6.81 4.76 -6.30
C GLU A 278 7.94 3.91 -6.90
N VAL A 279 8.77 3.35 -6.02
CA VAL A 279 9.75 2.32 -6.38
C VAL A 279 9.15 0.96 -6.04
N VAL A 280 9.08 0.08 -7.03
CA VAL A 280 8.37 -1.20 -6.93
C VAL A 280 9.29 -2.36 -7.31
N TRP A 281 9.13 -3.48 -6.61
CA TRP A 281 9.86 -4.69 -6.95
C TRP A 281 9.43 -5.19 -8.34
N ARG A 282 10.42 -5.37 -9.21
CA ARG A 282 10.26 -5.98 -10.52
C ARG A 282 11.42 -6.91 -10.77
N ARG A 283 11.09 -8.14 -11.19
CA ARG A 283 12.09 -9.10 -11.63
C ARG A 283 12.74 -8.59 -12.92
N VAL A 284 14.07 -8.57 -12.95
CA VAL A 284 14.83 -8.45 -14.20
C VAL A 284 14.55 -9.71 -15.02
N VAL A 285 13.77 -9.60 -16.08
CA VAL A 285 13.75 -10.64 -17.12
C VAL A 285 14.87 -10.27 -18.07
N LYS A 286 16.03 -10.90 -17.91
CA LYS A 286 17.05 -10.87 -18.97
C LYS A 286 16.45 -11.65 -20.14
N TYR A 287 16.10 -10.95 -21.21
CA TYR A 287 15.82 -11.56 -22.51
C TYR A 287 17.14 -11.78 -23.24
#